data_AF-A0AAN8N0C2-F1
#
_entry.id   AF-A0AAN8N0C2-F1
#
_cell.length_a   1.000
_cell.length_b   1.000
_cell.length_c   1.000
_cell.angle_alpha   90.00
_cell.angle_beta   90.00
_cell.angle_gamma   90.00
#
_symmetry.space_group_name_H-M   'P 1'
#
loop_
_entity.id
_entity.type
_entity.pdbx_description
1 polymer ?
#
loop_
_entity_poly.entity_id
_entity_poly.type
_entity_poly.pdbx_seq_one_letter_code
_entity_poly.pdbx_strand_id
1 'polypeptide(L)'
;MFAALKLVSRLVSSIGFILLIIVSVPLAFDVGGRDCGLAFSLAISTFYWLLSILRLAINRRRDLWPLLYLLGALQYLIVPALLIFNLDRFQTDPPPFDSTARKVRRVIGFTADEPEPVGGEDPILWDRLTIVPWNAFLTIFTPIFQLVEGFCTLLVIQSVGQIGRWLVHRKKSDTWNIALLVASGSIITSAFYFIYRIYTFPDISAIDATLIGVAVTSSLFLCGYGIASGRGSSIESSLLFSYVVLCMYQIFTDYKPNNPPEISEKPDFPPLPPFIISSFSNISESLLQVLPLAITSAFIFIRSALDTIPPSVLVSLAYRLFVLNASTKIIPAVREGKSLSMEDESEDDPGSGSTTRFLTFIRSFSPVAMITVYTNLLMMHFEAMRGGELGIAVGKMGWINMLIWTPLGAEIWRWVNVLATLALYSFELCQAQADDEDGTTLTSHWKTD
;
A
#
# COMPACT_ATOMS: atom_id res chain seq x y z
N MET A 1 11.03 19.59 25.45
CA MET A 1 12.13 18.89 24.75
C MET A 1 11.93 17.38 24.66
N PHE A 2 11.71 16.65 25.77
CA PHE A 2 11.52 15.18 25.76
C PHE A 2 10.31 14.66 24.97
N ALA A 3 9.19 15.40 24.95
CA ALA A 3 8.02 15.03 24.14
C ALA A 3 8.32 15.09 22.63
N ALA A 4 9.06 16.13 22.19
CA ALA A 4 9.51 16.27 20.81
C ALA A 4 10.48 15.14 20.42
N LEU A 5 11.44 14.81 21.29
CA LEU A 5 12.40 13.74 21.05
C LEU A 5 11.71 12.36 20.94
N LYS A 6 10.70 12.09 21.77
CA LYS A 6 9.91 10.86 21.74
C LYS A 6 9.07 10.75 20.46
N LEU A 7 8.55 11.87 19.98
CA LEU A 7 7.79 11.93 18.72
C LEU A 7 8.70 11.72 17.51
N VAL A 8 9.88 12.35 17.50
CA VAL A 8 10.91 12.16 16.46
C VAL A 8 11.39 10.72 16.42
N SER A 9 11.71 10.11 17.56
CA SER A 9 12.14 8.70 17.63
C SER A 9 11.07 7.74 17.09
N ARG A 10 9.78 7.97 17.40
CA ARG A 10 8.67 7.18 16.85
C ARG A 10 8.51 7.38 15.35
N LEU A 11 8.68 8.60 14.84
CA LEU A 11 8.64 8.89 13.40
C LEU A 11 9.79 8.19 12.68
N VAL A 12 11.02 8.31 13.18
CA VAL A 12 12.20 7.66 12.63
C VAL A 12 12.03 6.15 12.62
N SER A 13 11.55 5.56 13.72
CA SER A 13 11.26 4.13 13.77
C SER A 13 10.14 3.72 12.81
N SER A 14 9.11 4.55 12.62
CA SER A 14 8.02 4.27 11.68
C SER A 14 8.50 4.34 10.23
N ILE A 15 9.33 5.32 9.90
CA ILE A 15 9.91 5.49 8.56
C ILE A 15 10.91 4.37 8.27
N GLY A 16 11.77 4.04 9.25
CA GLY A 16 12.74 2.95 9.13
C GLY A 16 12.07 1.58 8.91
N PHE A 17 10.95 1.34 9.61
CA PHE A 17 10.13 0.15 9.39
C PHE A 17 9.56 0.06 7.97
N ILE A 18 8.98 1.16 7.47
CA ILE A 18 8.42 1.22 6.12
C ILE A 18 9.53 1.01 5.09
N LEU A 19 10.68 1.67 5.27
CA LEU A 19 11.83 1.53 4.38
C LEU A 19 12.38 0.09 4.37
N LEU A 20 12.43 -0.55 5.54
CA LEU A 20 12.84 -1.96 5.67
C LEU A 20 11.94 -2.89 4.86
N ILE A 21 10.62 -2.71 4.93
CA ILE A 21 9.67 -3.51 4.16
C ILE A 21 9.75 -3.18 2.67
N ILE A 22 9.80 -1.89 2.31
CA ILE A 22 9.91 -1.41 0.92
C ILE A 22 11.13 -1.99 0.21
N VAL A 23 12.22 -2.23 0.94
CA VAL A 23 13.46 -2.75 0.36
C VAL A 23 13.52 -4.27 0.39
N SER A 24 13.07 -4.90 1.47
CA SER A 24 13.24 -6.36 1.66
C SER A 24 12.31 -7.20 0.79
N VAL A 25 11.07 -6.77 0.54
CA VAL A 25 10.11 -7.59 -0.22
C VAL A 25 10.41 -7.61 -1.72
N PRO A 26 10.67 -6.49 -2.43
CA PRO A 26 10.97 -6.53 -3.86
C PRO A 26 12.22 -7.34 -4.12
N LEU A 27 13.20 -7.23 -3.22
CA LEU A 27 14.41 -8.02 -3.25
C LEU A 27 14.13 -9.53 -3.18
N ALA A 28 13.21 -9.96 -2.33
CA ALA A 28 12.80 -11.38 -2.28
C ALA A 28 12.16 -11.85 -3.59
N PHE A 29 11.40 -10.98 -4.27
CA PHE A 29 10.78 -11.28 -5.57
C PHE A 29 11.77 -11.26 -6.75
N ASP A 30 12.77 -10.37 -6.68
CA ASP A 30 13.79 -10.19 -7.70
C ASP A 30 14.85 -11.31 -7.65
N VAL A 31 15.45 -11.53 -6.47
CA VAL A 31 16.52 -12.54 -6.28
C VAL A 31 15.96 -13.96 -6.15
N GLY A 32 14.88 -14.13 -5.40
CA GLY A 32 14.30 -15.44 -5.09
C GLY A 32 13.18 -15.89 -6.04
N GLY A 33 12.73 -15.02 -6.94
CA GLY A 33 11.57 -15.28 -7.79
C GLY A 33 10.22 -15.16 -7.08
N ARG A 34 9.14 -15.46 -7.81
CA ARG A 34 7.75 -15.23 -7.34
C ARG A 34 7.43 -16.03 -6.07
N ASP A 35 7.80 -17.31 -6.05
CA ASP A 35 7.43 -18.22 -4.96
C ASP A 35 8.19 -17.88 -3.66
N CYS A 36 9.45 -17.47 -3.76
CA CYS A 36 10.22 -16.96 -2.62
C CYS A 36 9.64 -15.66 -2.07
N GLY A 37 9.29 -14.70 -2.95
CA GLY A 37 8.65 -13.45 -2.54
C GLY A 37 7.31 -13.69 -1.83
N LEU A 38 6.51 -14.64 -2.32
CA LEU A 38 5.26 -15.06 -1.70
C LEU A 38 5.47 -15.72 -0.33
N ALA A 39 6.41 -16.66 -0.23
CA ALA A 39 6.73 -17.31 1.04
C ALA A 39 7.27 -16.32 2.08
N PHE A 40 8.14 -15.41 1.67
CA PHE A 40 8.66 -14.34 2.52
C PHE A 40 7.55 -13.40 3.01
N SER A 41 6.67 -12.97 2.10
CA SER A 41 5.54 -12.11 2.47
C SER A 41 4.58 -12.79 3.46
N LEU A 42 4.35 -14.10 3.31
CA LEU A 42 3.54 -14.89 4.23
C LEU A 42 4.22 -14.99 5.60
N ALA A 43 5.53 -15.26 5.63
CA ALA A 43 6.31 -15.33 6.88
C ALA A 43 6.30 -14.00 7.64
N ILE A 44 6.44 -12.88 6.93
CA ILE A 44 6.33 -11.55 7.52
C ILE A 44 4.89 -11.27 7.98
N SER A 45 3.88 -11.56 7.15
CA SER A 45 2.47 -11.34 7.48
C SER A 45 2.06 -12.11 8.75
N THR A 46 2.45 -13.39 8.85
CA THR A 46 2.21 -14.23 10.03
C THR A 46 2.95 -13.72 11.27
N PHE A 47 4.21 -13.28 11.12
CA PHE A 47 4.95 -12.65 12.22
C PHE A 47 4.23 -11.42 12.77
N TYR A 48 3.83 -10.48 11.91
CA TYR A 48 3.11 -9.27 12.35
C TYR A 48 1.70 -9.59 12.86
N TRP A 49 1.04 -10.60 12.32
CA TRP A 49 -0.27 -11.05 12.82
C TRP A 49 -0.17 -11.56 14.26
N LEU A 50 0.83 -12.41 14.54
CA LEU A 50 1.12 -12.88 15.91
C LEU A 50 1.49 -11.71 16.83
N LEU A 51 2.29 -10.77 16.35
CA LEU A 51 2.67 -9.57 17.11
C LEU A 51 1.46 -8.69 17.43
N SER A 52 0.53 -8.53 16.50
CA SER A 52 -0.72 -7.78 16.68
C SER A 52 -1.66 -8.44 17.69
N ILE A 53 -1.77 -9.77 17.67
CA ILE A 53 -2.52 -10.53 18.68
C ILE A 53 -1.87 -10.39 20.05
N LEU A 54 -0.54 -10.51 20.10
CA LEU A 54 0.22 -10.37 21.34
C LEU A 54 0.07 -8.96 21.93
N ARG A 55 0.06 -7.91 21.09
CA ARG A 55 -0.24 -6.53 21.51
C ARG A 55 -1.62 -6.41 22.13
N LEU A 56 -2.65 -7.00 21.53
CA LEU A 56 -4.01 -6.95 22.04
C LEU A 56 -4.15 -7.72 23.37
N ALA A 57 -3.52 -8.89 23.47
CA ALA A 57 -3.52 -9.69 24.70
C ALA A 57 -2.77 -9.00 25.85
N ILE A 58 -1.61 -8.38 25.56
CA ILE A 58 -0.77 -7.72 26.56
C ILE A 58 -1.30 -6.33 26.95
N ASN A 59 -2.12 -5.67 26.12
CA ASN A 59 -2.70 -4.36 26.48
C ASN A 59 -3.48 -4.39 27.81
N ARG A 60 -3.92 -5.58 28.25
CA ARG A 60 -4.57 -5.80 29.55
C ARG A 60 -3.61 -5.94 30.74
N ARG A 61 -2.31 -6.21 30.53
CA ARG A 61 -1.30 -6.46 31.58
C ARG A 61 -0.09 -5.50 31.44
N ARG A 62 0.02 -4.53 32.36
CA ARG A 62 1.07 -3.49 32.35
C ARG A 62 2.50 -4.05 32.49
N ASP A 63 2.67 -5.19 33.15
CA ASP A 63 4.00 -5.74 33.47
C ASP A 63 4.73 -6.35 32.25
N LEU A 64 4.01 -6.61 31.16
CA LEU A 64 4.55 -7.20 29.93
C LEU A 64 4.85 -6.17 28.84
N TRP A 65 4.69 -4.87 29.14
CA TRP A 65 5.12 -3.79 28.25
C TRP A 65 6.61 -3.82 27.84
N PRO A 66 7.58 -4.14 28.72
CA PRO A 66 8.98 -4.25 28.30
C PRO A 66 9.18 -5.35 27.24
N LEU A 67 8.42 -6.44 27.28
CA LEU A 67 8.46 -7.50 26.27
C LEU A 67 8.00 -6.99 24.88
N LEU A 68 6.98 -6.14 24.85
CA LEU A 68 6.50 -5.51 23.61
C LEU A 68 7.53 -4.54 23.02
N TYR A 69 8.24 -3.78 23.86
CA TYR A 69 9.32 -2.90 23.40
C TYR A 69 10.51 -3.71 22.88
N LEU A 70 10.89 -4.80 23.57
CA LEU A 70 11.93 -5.71 23.13
C LEU A 70 11.59 -6.34 21.77
N LEU A 71 10.38 -6.88 21.62
CA LEU A 71 9.92 -7.50 20.38
C LEU A 71 9.80 -6.49 19.23
N GLY A 72 9.43 -5.24 19.55
CA GLY A 72 9.44 -4.13 18.61
C GLY A 72 10.85 -3.72 18.17
N ALA A 73 11.86 -3.83 19.02
CA ALA A 73 13.26 -3.62 18.63
C ALA A 73 13.80 -4.82 17.82
N LEU A 74 13.39 -6.03 18.19
CA LEU A 74 13.81 -7.28 17.54
C LEU A 74 13.28 -7.40 16.10
N GLN A 75 12.23 -6.66 15.73
CA GLN A 75 11.68 -6.66 14.38
C GLN A 75 12.72 -6.30 13.30
N TYR A 76 13.69 -5.42 13.63
CA TYR A 76 14.75 -5.01 12.70
C TYR A 76 15.77 -6.13 12.43
N LEU A 77 15.83 -7.14 13.30
CA LEU A 77 16.67 -8.33 13.13
C LEU A 77 15.88 -9.49 12.50
N ILE A 78 14.62 -9.66 12.89
CA ILE A 78 13.76 -10.77 12.42
C ILE A 78 13.48 -10.65 10.92
N VAL A 79 13.19 -9.45 10.43
CA VAL A 79 12.84 -9.26 9.00
C VAL A 79 13.99 -9.64 8.07
N PRO A 80 15.25 -9.17 8.28
CA PRO A 80 16.40 -9.66 7.51
C PRO A 80 16.69 -11.16 7.70
N ALA A 81 16.51 -11.70 8.91
CA ALA A 81 16.73 -13.13 9.15
C ALA A 81 15.74 -14.00 8.36
N LEU A 82 14.45 -13.61 8.33
CA LEU A 82 13.44 -14.28 7.52
C LEU A 82 13.72 -14.17 6.02
N LEU A 83 14.25 -13.03 5.56
CA LEU A 83 14.62 -12.83 4.16
C LEU A 83 15.74 -13.81 3.76
N ILE A 84 16.82 -13.86 4.54
CA ILE A 84 17.96 -14.75 4.29
C ILE A 84 17.49 -16.22 4.31
N PHE A 85 16.66 -16.60 5.28
CA PHE A 85 16.11 -17.95 5.37
C PHE A 85 15.30 -18.36 4.13
N ASN A 86 14.44 -17.47 3.63
CA ASN A 86 13.66 -17.76 2.42
C ASN A 86 14.55 -17.80 1.17
N LEU A 87 15.52 -16.88 1.05
CA LEU A 87 16.45 -16.89 -0.09
C LEU A 87 17.28 -18.17 -0.14
N ASP A 88 17.82 -18.63 0.99
CA ASP A 88 18.59 -19.88 1.10
C ASP A 88 17.74 -21.09 0.65
N ARG A 89 16.53 -21.23 1.20
CA ARG A 89 15.61 -22.33 0.88
C ARG A 89 15.27 -22.44 -0.61
N PHE A 90 14.98 -21.31 -1.27
CA PHE A 90 14.59 -21.30 -2.69
C PHE A 90 15.79 -21.28 -3.65
N GLN A 91 17.01 -21.02 -3.14
CA GLN A 91 18.25 -21.21 -3.89
C GLN A 91 18.69 -22.68 -3.91
N THR A 92 18.50 -23.42 -2.81
CA THR A 92 18.89 -24.84 -2.72
C THR A 92 17.93 -25.77 -3.47
N ASP A 93 16.61 -25.52 -3.41
CA ASP A 93 15.58 -26.33 -4.08
C ASP A 93 14.70 -25.45 -4.99
N PRO A 94 15.14 -25.11 -6.21
CA PRO A 94 14.35 -24.27 -7.11
C PRO A 94 13.11 -25.03 -7.62
N PRO A 95 11.88 -24.58 -7.31
CA PRO A 95 10.68 -25.18 -7.90
C PRO A 95 10.64 -24.94 -9.43
N PRO A 96 9.98 -25.80 -10.20
CA PRO A 96 9.78 -25.59 -11.63
C PRO A 96 9.09 -24.24 -11.89
N PHE A 97 9.57 -23.50 -12.88
CA PHE A 97 9.06 -22.18 -13.27
C PHE A 97 7.54 -22.22 -13.47
N ASP A 98 6.82 -21.31 -12.81
CA ASP A 98 5.36 -21.10 -12.92
C ASP A 98 4.44 -22.21 -12.35
N SER A 99 4.98 -23.12 -11.52
CA SER A 99 4.16 -24.22 -10.96
C SER A 99 3.04 -23.72 -10.03
N THR A 100 3.27 -22.63 -9.30
CA THR A 100 2.36 -22.14 -8.25
C THR A 100 1.13 -21.43 -8.81
N ALA A 101 1.28 -20.54 -9.79
CA ALA A 101 0.15 -19.84 -10.41
C ALA A 101 -0.79 -20.84 -11.09
N ARG A 102 -0.22 -21.83 -11.79
CA ARG A 102 -0.95 -22.95 -12.41
C ARG A 102 -1.66 -23.83 -11.37
N LYS A 103 -0.99 -24.16 -10.26
CA LYS A 103 -1.59 -24.90 -9.14
C LYS A 103 -2.75 -24.16 -8.49
N VAL A 104 -2.63 -22.84 -8.26
CA VAL A 104 -3.69 -22.01 -7.67
C VAL A 104 -4.94 -22.01 -8.55
N ARG A 105 -4.77 -21.83 -9.87
CA ARG A 105 -5.88 -21.88 -10.84
C ARG A 105 -6.62 -23.22 -10.83
N ARG A 106 -5.89 -24.31 -10.59
CA ARG A 106 -6.44 -25.66 -10.45
C ARG A 106 -7.18 -25.87 -9.13
N VAL A 107 -6.59 -25.47 -7.99
CA VAL A 107 -7.17 -25.68 -6.64
C VAL A 107 -8.48 -24.91 -6.46
N ILE A 108 -8.60 -23.71 -7.02
CA ILE A 108 -9.83 -22.92 -6.94
C ILE A 108 -10.85 -23.35 -8.04
N GLY A 109 -10.56 -24.44 -8.79
CA GLY A 109 -11.52 -25.09 -9.69
C GLY A 109 -11.73 -24.41 -11.05
N PHE A 110 -10.79 -23.57 -11.51
CA PHE A 110 -10.99 -22.75 -12.70
C PHE A 110 -10.32 -23.28 -13.99
N THR A 111 -9.39 -24.23 -13.89
CA THR A 111 -8.84 -24.99 -15.04
C THR A 111 -8.83 -26.48 -14.71
N ALA A 112 -9.95 -27.16 -14.95
CA ALA A 112 -10.09 -28.60 -14.73
C ALA A 112 -9.48 -29.47 -15.85
N ASP A 113 -9.13 -28.89 -17.01
CA ASP A 113 -8.79 -29.65 -18.23
C ASP A 113 -7.28 -29.71 -18.57
N GLU A 114 -6.38 -29.15 -17.76
CA GLU A 114 -4.95 -29.33 -18.05
C GLU A 114 -4.42 -30.67 -17.50
N PRO A 115 -3.76 -31.50 -18.34
CA PRO A 115 -3.23 -32.79 -17.91
C PRO A 115 -2.22 -32.62 -16.78
N GLU A 116 -2.24 -33.56 -15.84
CA GLU A 116 -1.27 -33.58 -14.74
C GLU A 116 0.15 -33.67 -15.31
N PRO A 117 1.12 -32.88 -14.79
CA PRO A 117 2.51 -33.10 -15.13
C PRO A 117 2.90 -34.50 -14.62
N VAL A 118 3.02 -35.44 -15.55
CA VAL A 118 3.50 -36.79 -15.29
C VAL A 118 4.98 -36.68 -14.93
N GLY A 119 5.32 -36.87 -13.65
CA GLY A 119 6.71 -37.10 -13.22
C GLY A 119 7.37 -36.03 -12.34
N GLY A 120 6.67 -35.39 -11.42
CA GLY A 120 7.30 -34.62 -10.32
C GLY A 120 6.95 -35.23 -8.98
N GLU A 121 7.95 -35.45 -8.10
CA GLU A 121 7.74 -35.86 -6.71
C GLU A 121 6.64 -35.02 -6.06
N ASP A 122 5.82 -35.68 -5.23
CA ASP A 122 4.64 -35.08 -4.60
C ASP A 122 5.01 -33.70 -4.03
N PRO A 123 4.34 -32.61 -4.45
CA PRO A 123 4.67 -31.29 -3.94
C PRO A 123 4.46 -31.30 -2.43
N ILE A 124 5.53 -30.98 -1.71
CA ILE A 124 5.60 -30.91 -0.25
C ILE A 124 4.31 -30.26 0.25
N LEU A 125 3.59 -30.92 1.16
CA LEU A 125 2.29 -30.46 1.71
C LEU A 125 2.29 -28.96 2.09
N TRP A 126 3.45 -28.45 2.47
CA TRP A 126 3.72 -27.03 2.71
C TRP A 126 3.32 -26.09 1.56
N ASP A 127 3.68 -26.38 0.30
CA ASP A 127 3.37 -25.52 -0.85
C ASP A 127 1.85 -25.39 -1.05
N ARG A 128 1.14 -26.53 -0.93
CA ARG A 128 -0.31 -26.58 -1.08
C ARG A 128 -1.04 -25.92 0.09
N LEU A 129 -0.51 -26.00 1.31
CA LEU A 129 -1.16 -25.47 2.51
C LEU A 129 -0.88 -23.98 2.74
N THR A 130 0.26 -23.46 2.29
CA THR A 130 0.71 -22.10 2.67
C THR A 130 0.76 -21.13 1.49
N ILE A 131 1.54 -21.42 0.45
CA ILE A 131 1.79 -20.49 -0.66
C ILE A 131 0.55 -20.35 -1.55
N VAL A 132 -0.11 -21.47 -1.88
CA VAL A 132 -1.28 -21.48 -2.78
C VAL A 132 -2.47 -20.69 -2.20
N PRO A 133 -2.90 -20.89 -0.94
CA PRO A 133 -3.99 -20.11 -0.35
C PRO A 133 -3.63 -18.63 -0.18
N TRP A 134 -2.37 -18.33 0.13
CA TRP A 134 -1.91 -16.94 0.26
C TRP A 134 -1.96 -16.19 -1.07
N ASN A 135 -1.50 -16.82 -2.15
CA ASN A 135 -1.62 -16.25 -3.50
C ASN A 135 -3.09 -16.03 -3.88
N ALA A 136 -3.95 -17.04 -3.65
CA ALA A 136 -5.39 -16.94 -3.90
C ALA A 136 -6.04 -15.77 -3.14
N PHE A 137 -5.70 -15.62 -1.86
CA PHE A 137 -6.18 -14.54 -1.01
C PHE A 137 -5.78 -13.17 -1.59
N LEU A 138 -4.51 -12.96 -1.94
CA LEU A 138 -4.04 -11.68 -2.48
C LEU A 138 -4.77 -11.30 -3.77
N THR A 139 -4.93 -12.24 -4.69
CA THR A 139 -5.59 -11.97 -5.98
C THR A 139 -7.08 -11.67 -5.80
N ILE A 140 -7.80 -12.43 -4.98
CA ILE A 140 -9.23 -12.21 -4.72
C ILE A 140 -9.47 -10.86 -4.04
N PHE A 141 -8.60 -10.44 -3.12
CA PHE A 141 -8.74 -9.16 -2.41
C PHE A 141 -8.17 -7.96 -3.16
N THR A 142 -7.56 -8.15 -4.34
CA THR A 142 -6.97 -7.04 -5.11
C THR A 142 -7.96 -5.92 -5.43
N PRO A 143 -9.19 -6.19 -5.91
CA PRO A 143 -10.19 -5.15 -6.16
C PRO A 143 -10.50 -4.30 -4.92
N ILE A 144 -10.58 -4.95 -3.76
CA ILE A 144 -10.89 -4.29 -2.50
C ILE A 144 -9.73 -3.40 -2.10
N PHE A 145 -8.49 -3.85 -2.25
CA PHE A 145 -7.30 -3.02 -1.99
C PHE A 145 -7.26 -1.78 -2.88
N GLN A 146 -7.65 -1.91 -4.15
CA GLN A 146 -7.71 -0.77 -5.08
C GLN A 146 -8.77 0.25 -4.66
N LEU A 147 -9.96 -0.18 -4.22
CA LEU A 147 -11.01 0.74 -3.75
C LEU A 147 -10.66 1.41 -2.41
N VAL A 148 -10.05 0.65 -1.50
CA VAL A 148 -9.59 1.18 -0.20
C VAL A 148 -8.48 2.21 -0.41
N GLU A 149 -7.62 2.06 -1.42
CA GLU A 149 -6.63 3.08 -1.80
C GLU A 149 -7.31 4.42 -2.13
N GLY A 150 -8.35 4.39 -2.97
CA GLY A 150 -9.09 5.59 -3.33
C GLY A 150 -9.76 6.26 -2.13
N PHE A 151 -10.41 5.46 -1.29
CA PHE A 151 -11.01 5.97 -0.05
C PHE A 151 -9.98 6.58 0.90
N CYS A 152 -8.85 5.90 1.13
CA CYS A 152 -7.78 6.41 1.98
C CYS A 152 -7.18 7.70 1.40
N THR A 153 -7.08 7.81 0.07
CA THR A 153 -6.57 9.02 -0.58
C THR A 153 -7.49 10.20 -0.31
N LEU A 154 -8.80 10.03 -0.47
CA LEU A 154 -9.78 11.08 -0.18
C LEU A 154 -9.67 11.58 1.26
N LEU A 155 -9.54 10.68 2.24
CA LEU A 155 -9.35 11.07 3.65
C LEU A 155 -8.09 11.91 3.86
N VAL A 156 -7.00 11.57 3.17
CA VAL A 156 -5.75 12.34 3.21
C VAL A 156 -5.95 13.71 2.57
N ILE A 157 -6.61 13.79 1.41
CA ILE A 157 -6.90 15.03 0.71
C ILE A 157 -7.75 15.97 1.58
N GLN A 158 -8.85 15.47 2.15
CA GLN A 158 -9.71 16.22 3.06
C GLN A 158 -8.94 16.73 4.27
N SER A 159 -8.10 15.88 4.87
CA SER A 159 -7.26 16.27 6.02
C SER A 159 -6.27 17.37 5.67
N VAL A 160 -5.64 17.30 4.49
CA VAL A 160 -4.74 18.36 4.00
C VAL A 160 -5.52 19.66 3.76
N GLY A 161 -6.73 19.58 3.19
CA GLY A 161 -7.61 20.74 3.02
C GLY A 161 -8.01 21.40 4.35
N GLN A 162 -8.38 20.59 5.35
CA GLN A 162 -8.69 21.06 6.70
C GLN A 162 -7.49 21.69 7.39
N ILE A 163 -6.31 21.06 7.29
CA ILE A 163 -5.04 21.63 7.81
C ILE A 163 -4.73 22.96 7.12
N GLY A 164 -4.93 23.05 5.81
CA GLY A 164 -4.76 24.28 5.05
C GLY A 164 -5.63 25.42 5.59
N ARG A 165 -6.95 25.17 5.76
CA ARG A 165 -7.89 26.14 6.34
C ARG A 165 -7.50 26.53 7.77
N TRP A 166 -7.18 25.54 8.61
CA TRP A 166 -6.74 25.77 9.98
C TRP A 166 -5.49 26.67 10.03
N LEU A 167 -4.52 26.44 9.15
CA LEU A 167 -3.26 27.15 9.13
C LEU A 167 -3.43 28.63 8.75
N VAL A 168 -4.35 28.92 7.82
CA VAL A 168 -4.74 30.28 7.44
C VAL A 168 -5.42 30.98 8.62
N HIS A 169 -6.41 30.34 9.26
CA HIS A 169 -7.17 30.94 10.35
C HIS A 169 -6.35 31.13 11.64
N ARG A 170 -5.55 30.13 12.03
CA ARG A 170 -4.79 30.14 13.29
C ARG A 170 -3.72 31.23 13.32
N LYS A 171 -3.04 31.46 12.20
CA LYS A 171 -1.93 32.42 12.11
C LYS A 171 -2.35 33.79 11.57
N LYS A 172 -3.59 33.96 11.08
CA LYS A 172 -4.09 35.19 10.41
C LYS A 172 -3.05 35.80 9.46
N SER A 173 -2.31 34.95 8.74
CA SER A 173 -1.12 35.35 7.99
C SER A 173 -1.37 35.14 6.50
N ASP A 174 -1.32 36.23 5.76
CA ASP A 174 -1.47 36.26 4.29
C ASP A 174 -0.43 35.39 3.59
N THR A 175 0.74 35.20 4.21
CA THR A 175 1.81 34.33 3.70
C THR A 175 1.33 32.88 3.55
N TRP A 176 0.52 32.35 4.47
CA TRP A 176 0.00 30.98 4.34
C TRP A 176 -1.06 30.86 3.25
N ASN A 177 -1.86 31.91 3.05
CA ASN A 177 -2.82 31.95 1.95
C ASN A 177 -2.09 31.96 0.59
N ILE A 178 -1.08 32.82 0.44
CA ILE A 178 -0.25 32.88 -0.77
C ILE A 178 0.48 31.55 -1.00
N ALA A 179 1.05 30.94 0.05
CA ALA A 179 1.76 29.67 -0.08
C ALA A 179 0.83 28.52 -0.53
N LEU A 180 -0.39 28.44 0.02
CA LEU A 180 -1.37 27.44 -0.37
C LEU A 180 -1.88 27.65 -1.81
N LEU A 181 -2.02 28.91 -2.26
CA LEU A 181 -2.39 29.24 -3.63
C LEU A 181 -1.28 28.87 -4.63
N VAL A 182 -0.03 29.16 -4.31
CA VAL A 182 1.12 28.76 -5.15
C VAL A 182 1.23 27.23 -5.20
N ALA A 183 1.02 26.55 -4.06
CA ALA A 183 1.02 25.10 -4.00
C ALA A 183 -0.09 24.51 -4.89
N SER A 184 -1.34 24.97 -4.77
CA SER A 184 -2.45 24.47 -5.59
C SER A 184 -2.22 24.75 -7.08
N GLY A 185 -1.69 25.91 -7.45
CA GLY A 185 -1.31 26.23 -8.82
C GLY A 185 -0.23 25.29 -9.38
N SER A 186 0.79 24.97 -8.59
CA SER A 186 1.86 24.02 -8.98
C SER A 186 1.35 22.59 -9.19
N ILE A 187 0.41 22.15 -8.34
CA ILE A 187 -0.21 20.83 -8.42
C ILE A 187 -1.07 20.73 -9.69
N ILE A 188 -1.90 21.73 -9.96
CA ILE A 188 -2.75 21.77 -11.17
C ILE A 188 -1.89 21.80 -12.44
N THR A 189 -0.83 22.62 -12.46
CA THR A 189 0.10 22.67 -13.61
C THR A 189 0.75 21.32 -13.87
N SER A 190 1.18 20.62 -12.80
CA SER A 190 1.74 19.27 -12.90
C SER A 190 0.72 18.27 -13.43
N ALA A 191 -0.54 18.35 -12.98
CA ALA A 191 -1.63 17.49 -13.45
C ALA A 191 -1.86 17.66 -14.96
N PHE A 192 -1.93 18.90 -15.47
CA PHE A 192 -2.05 19.13 -16.92
C PHE A 192 -0.86 18.60 -17.73
N TYR A 193 0.36 18.72 -17.20
CA TYR A 193 1.55 18.14 -17.85
C TYR A 193 1.45 16.62 -17.97
N PHE A 194 0.98 15.92 -16.92
CA PHE A 194 0.79 14.47 -16.98
C PHE A 194 -0.35 14.07 -17.93
N ILE A 195 -1.44 14.83 -18.00
CA ILE A 195 -2.50 14.61 -19.00
C ILE A 195 -1.92 14.71 -20.41
N TYR A 196 -1.15 15.78 -20.71
CA TYR A 196 -0.48 15.93 -22.00
C TYR A 196 0.39 14.71 -22.32
N ARG A 197 1.18 14.25 -21.35
CA ARG A 197 2.04 13.07 -21.53
C ARG A 197 1.22 11.80 -21.83
N ILE A 198 0.08 11.62 -21.17
CA ILE A 198 -0.78 10.45 -21.41
C ILE A 198 -1.29 10.46 -22.86
N TYR A 199 -1.71 11.62 -23.38
CA TYR A 199 -2.16 11.74 -24.77
C TYR A 199 -1.07 11.48 -25.82
N THR A 200 0.20 11.60 -25.46
CA THR A 200 1.30 11.33 -26.40
C THR A 200 1.65 9.84 -26.54
N PHE A 201 1.01 8.93 -25.78
CA PHE A 201 1.24 7.50 -25.93
C PHE A 201 0.54 6.94 -27.18
N PRO A 202 1.21 6.05 -27.94
CA PRO A 202 0.71 5.57 -29.24
C PRO A 202 -0.45 4.57 -29.16
N ASP A 203 -0.71 3.95 -28.01
CA ASP A 203 -1.62 2.79 -27.87
C ASP A 203 -2.92 3.08 -27.10
N ILE A 204 -3.53 4.27 -27.27
CA ILE A 204 -4.78 4.60 -26.57
C ILE A 204 -6.00 4.11 -27.38
N SER A 205 -6.81 3.23 -26.79
CA SER A 205 -8.06 2.80 -27.40
C SER A 205 -9.10 3.93 -27.42
N ALA A 206 -10.09 3.86 -28.33
CA ALA A 206 -11.15 4.86 -28.39
C ALA A 206 -12.00 4.89 -27.10
N ILE A 207 -12.21 3.74 -26.46
CA ILE A 207 -12.97 3.62 -25.20
C ILE A 207 -12.22 4.34 -24.09
N ASP A 208 -10.92 4.09 -23.98
CA ASP A 208 -10.06 4.70 -22.99
C ASP A 208 -9.97 6.22 -23.16
N ALA A 209 -9.87 6.70 -24.40
CA ALA A 209 -9.90 8.13 -24.70
C ALA A 209 -11.20 8.79 -24.24
N THR A 210 -12.36 8.12 -24.44
CA THR A 210 -13.64 8.64 -23.94
C THR A 210 -13.74 8.63 -22.42
N LEU A 211 -13.26 7.57 -21.76
CA LEU A 211 -13.22 7.46 -20.29
C LEU A 211 -12.33 8.54 -19.67
N ILE A 212 -11.17 8.82 -20.28
CA ILE A 212 -10.31 9.95 -19.91
C ILE A 212 -11.09 11.26 -19.95
N GLY A 213 -11.77 11.54 -21.08
CA GLY A 213 -12.53 12.77 -21.26
C GLY A 213 -13.63 12.94 -20.21
N VAL A 214 -14.38 11.86 -19.92
CA VAL A 214 -15.44 11.86 -18.90
C VAL A 214 -14.85 12.09 -17.50
N ALA A 215 -13.76 11.41 -17.13
CA ALA A 215 -13.13 11.54 -15.82
C ALA A 215 -12.53 12.94 -15.61
N VAL A 216 -11.85 13.51 -16.62
CA VAL A 216 -11.29 14.86 -16.56
C VAL A 216 -12.39 15.91 -16.48
N THR A 217 -13.45 15.80 -17.29
CA THR A 217 -14.55 16.77 -17.28
C THR A 217 -15.33 16.74 -15.97
N SER A 218 -15.65 15.54 -15.47
CA SER A 218 -16.37 15.37 -14.20
C SER A 218 -15.55 15.85 -13.00
N SER A 219 -14.25 15.56 -12.96
CA SER A 219 -13.37 16.05 -11.89
C SER A 219 -13.23 17.57 -11.90
N LEU A 220 -13.05 18.21 -13.07
CA LEU A 220 -13.02 19.67 -13.17
C LEU A 220 -14.34 20.31 -12.73
N PHE A 221 -15.48 19.74 -13.11
CA PHE A 221 -16.79 20.22 -12.68
C PHE A 221 -16.97 20.11 -11.16
N LEU A 222 -16.65 18.95 -10.57
CA LEU A 222 -16.75 18.72 -9.13
C LEU A 222 -15.79 19.62 -8.34
N CYS A 223 -14.54 19.78 -8.79
CA CYS A 223 -13.57 20.70 -8.18
C CYS A 223 -14.04 22.15 -8.26
N GLY A 224 -14.56 22.58 -9.41
CA GLY A 224 -15.11 23.91 -9.61
C GLY A 224 -16.32 24.16 -8.71
N TYR A 225 -17.24 23.19 -8.62
CA TYR A 225 -18.39 23.26 -7.72
C TYR A 225 -17.98 23.28 -6.24
N GLY A 226 -16.97 22.51 -5.84
CA GLY A 226 -16.42 22.50 -4.49
C GLY A 226 -15.87 23.87 -4.07
N ILE A 227 -15.13 24.54 -4.97
CA ILE A 227 -14.63 25.90 -4.72
C ILE A 227 -15.77 26.93 -4.73
N ALA A 228 -16.67 26.86 -5.72
CA ALA A 228 -17.77 27.83 -5.88
C ALA A 228 -18.78 27.78 -4.73
N SER A 229 -19.02 26.59 -4.15
CA SER A 229 -19.89 26.41 -2.98
C SER A 229 -19.23 26.87 -1.67
N GLY A 230 -17.93 27.22 -1.67
CA GLY A 230 -17.18 27.60 -0.46
C GLY A 230 -16.89 26.44 0.49
N ARG A 231 -17.29 25.21 0.13
CA ARG A 231 -17.16 24.01 0.95
C ARG A 231 -15.82 23.30 0.76
N GLY A 232 -15.30 23.31 -0.47
CA GLY A 232 -13.99 22.79 -0.83
C GLY A 232 -12.91 23.87 -0.82
N SER A 233 -11.72 23.52 -0.32
CA SER A 233 -10.56 24.43 -0.40
C SER A 233 -9.83 24.31 -1.74
N SER A 234 -9.19 25.39 -2.22
CA SER A 234 -8.41 25.36 -3.48
C SER A 234 -7.34 24.26 -3.48
N ILE A 235 -6.71 24.00 -2.34
CA ILE A 235 -5.69 22.95 -2.20
C ILE A 235 -6.31 21.54 -2.29
N GLU A 236 -7.45 21.32 -1.67
CA GLU A 236 -8.18 20.04 -1.71
C GLU A 236 -8.64 19.72 -3.12
N SER A 237 -9.24 20.69 -3.82
CA SER A 237 -9.65 20.53 -5.22
C SER A 237 -8.46 20.26 -6.15
N SER A 238 -7.32 20.95 -5.95
CA SER A 238 -6.11 20.69 -6.74
C SER A 238 -5.53 19.28 -6.52
N LEU A 239 -5.54 18.78 -5.28
CA LEU A 239 -5.08 17.45 -4.94
C LEU A 239 -6.01 16.36 -5.47
N LEU A 240 -7.33 16.58 -5.41
CA LEU A 240 -8.32 15.67 -5.98
C LEU A 240 -8.16 15.54 -7.49
N PHE A 241 -8.01 16.66 -8.19
CA PHE A 241 -7.74 16.65 -9.63
C PHE A 241 -6.42 15.94 -9.95
N SER A 242 -5.34 16.25 -9.22
CA SER A 242 -4.05 15.58 -9.40
C SER A 242 -4.11 14.08 -9.13
N TYR A 243 -4.94 13.63 -8.19
CA TYR A 243 -5.13 12.21 -7.90
C TYR A 243 -5.86 11.49 -9.05
N VAL A 244 -6.90 12.09 -9.63
CA VAL A 244 -7.59 11.54 -10.82
C VAL A 244 -6.59 11.37 -11.97
N VAL A 245 -5.73 12.38 -12.20
CA VAL A 245 -4.67 12.30 -13.20
C VAL A 245 -3.64 11.22 -12.87
N LEU A 246 -3.29 11.03 -11.59
CA LEU A 246 -2.39 9.96 -11.16
C LEU A 246 -2.99 8.57 -11.42
N CYS A 247 -4.28 8.37 -11.14
CA CYS A 247 -4.97 7.11 -11.48
C CYS A 247 -5.01 6.88 -12.98
N MET A 248 -5.31 7.91 -13.77
CA MET A 248 -5.26 7.85 -15.23
C MET A 248 -3.86 7.50 -15.72
N TYR A 249 -2.82 8.15 -15.19
CA TYR A 249 -1.43 7.86 -15.51
C TYR A 249 -1.06 6.41 -15.21
N GLN A 250 -1.53 5.86 -14.08
CA GLN A 250 -1.31 4.46 -13.73
C GLN A 250 -2.03 3.47 -14.64
N ILE A 251 -3.15 3.85 -15.28
CA ILE A 251 -3.85 3.00 -16.24
C ILE A 251 -3.01 2.85 -17.53
N PHE A 252 -2.52 3.96 -18.08
CA PHE A 252 -1.85 3.98 -19.39
C PHE A 252 -0.34 3.77 -19.35
N THR A 253 0.29 3.94 -18.20
CA THR A 253 1.69 3.54 -18.06
C THR A 253 1.77 2.04 -17.85
N ASP A 254 1.75 1.32 -18.97
CA ASP A 254 2.29 -0.03 -19.01
C ASP A 254 3.75 0.09 -18.57
N TYR A 255 4.08 -0.50 -17.42
CA TYR A 255 5.43 -0.51 -16.85
C TYR A 255 6.38 -1.40 -17.65
N LYS A 256 6.22 -1.47 -18.98
CA LYS A 256 7.17 -2.09 -19.88
C LYS A 256 8.38 -1.18 -19.97
N PRO A 257 9.58 -1.63 -19.54
CA PRO A 257 10.79 -0.92 -19.89
C PRO A 257 10.90 -0.89 -21.42
N ASN A 258 11.30 0.27 -21.98
CA ASN A 258 11.46 0.46 -23.43
C ASN A 258 12.42 -0.55 -24.09
N ASN A 259 13.25 -1.21 -23.28
CA ASN A 259 13.90 -2.45 -23.62
C ASN A 259 13.38 -3.52 -22.66
N PRO A 260 12.93 -4.71 -23.12
CA PRO A 260 12.83 -5.84 -22.20
C PRO A 260 14.18 -5.94 -21.47
N PRO A 261 14.22 -6.10 -20.14
CA PRO A 261 15.44 -6.53 -19.52
C PRO A 261 15.78 -7.85 -20.22
N GLU A 262 16.93 -7.91 -20.87
CA GLU A 262 17.57 -9.19 -21.12
C GLU A 262 17.42 -9.96 -19.82
N ILE A 263 16.80 -11.14 -19.90
CA ILE A 263 16.54 -12.03 -18.77
C ILE A 263 17.83 -12.02 -17.97
N SER A 264 17.83 -11.29 -16.85
CA SER A 264 19.02 -11.16 -16.03
C SER A 264 19.29 -12.58 -15.60
N GLU A 265 20.29 -13.21 -16.21
CA GLU A 265 20.84 -14.47 -15.75
C GLU A 265 21.00 -14.28 -14.25
N LYS A 266 20.33 -15.16 -13.47
CA LYS A 266 20.43 -15.18 -12.01
C LYS A 266 21.87 -14.78 -11.68
N PRO A 267 22.11 -13.67 -10.98
CA PRO A 267 23.49 -13.34 -10.67
C PRO A 267 24.04 -14.55 -9.94
N ASP A 268 25.10 -15.16 -10.47
CA ASP A 268 25.78 -16.29 -9.86
C ASP A 268 26.41 -15.79 -8.57
N PHE A 269 25.56 -15.64 -7.55
CA PHE A 269 25.99 -15.37 -6.20
C PHE A 269 26.64 -16.65 -5.71
N PRO A 270 27.88 -16.59 -5.21
CA PRO A 270 28.45 -17.73 -4.52
C PRO A 270 27.47 -18.14 -3.41
N PRO A 271 27.21 -19.44 -3.22
CA PRO A 271 26.27 -19.89 -2.19
C PRO A 271 26.63 -19.20 -0.89
N LEU A 272 25.62 -18.58 -0.27
CA LEU A 272 25.83 -17.89 1.00
C LEU A 272 26.50 -18.88 1.96
N PRO A 273 27.57 -18.45 2.66
CA PRO A 273 28.32 -19.35 3.51
C PRO A 273 27.36 -20.03 4.49
N PRO A 274 27.42 -21.38 4.63
CA PRO A 274 26.50 -22.10 5.49
C PRO A 274 26.56 -21.49 6.89
N PHE A 275 25.42 -21.09 7.44
CA PHE A 275 25.34 -20.56 8.80
C PHE A 275 25.69 -21.69 9.76
N ILE A 276 26.97 -21.81 10.11
CA ILE A 276 27.43 -22.75 11.12
C ILE A 276 26.91 -22.24 12.47
N ILE A 277 26.10 -23.07 13.12
CA ILE A 277 25.60 -22.94 14.50
C ILE A 277 26.74 -23.06 15.54
N SER A 278 27.99 -22.72 15.20
CA SER A 278 29.11 -22.85 16.13
C SER A 278 29.43 -21.53 16.82
N SER A 279 28.96 -21.47 18.08
CA SER A 279 29.57 -20.77 19.21
C SER A 279 29.28 -19.27 19.34
N PHE A 280 28.36 -18.99 20.28
CA PHE A 280 28.06 -17.68 20.90
C PHE A 280 29.30 -16.92 21.44
N SER A 281 30.47 -17.53 21.49
CA SER A 281 31.71 -16.93 22.01
C SER A 281 32.50 -16.09 21.00
N ASN A 282 32.25 -16.22 19.69
CA ASN A 282 33.04 -15.53 18.65
C ASN A 282 32.34 -14.28 18.08
N ILE A 283 31.15 -13.93 18.60
CA ILE A 283 30.30 -12.85 18.07
C ILE A 283 30.92 -11.47 18.34
N SER A 284 31.62 -11.25 19.45
CA SER A 284 32.10 -9.91 19.82
C SER A 284 33.26 -9.41 18.94
N GLU A 285 34.16 -10.29 18.49
CA GLU A 285 35.31 -9.89 17.67
C GLU A 285 35.02 -9.95 16.17
N SER A 286 34.23 -10.93 15.73
CA SER A 286 33.86 -11.08 14.31
C SER A 286 32.88 -10.00 13.85
N LEU A 287 31.99 -9.52 14.74
CA LEU A 287 30.97 -8.52 14.39
C LEU A 287 31.60 -7.14 14.15
N LEU A 288 32.67 -6.76 14.84
CA LEU A 288 33.32 -5.44 14.66
C LEU A 288 34.05 -5.27 13.32
N GLN A 289 34.59 -6.35 12.75
CA GLN A 289 35.24 -6.33 11.42
C GLN A 289 34.28 -6.61 10.27
N VAL A 290 33.25 -7.44 10.49
CA VAL A 290 32.24 -7.77 9.46
C VAL A 290 31.19 -6.68 9.33
N LEU A 291 30.89 -5.91 10.38
CA LEU A 291 29.86 -4.86 10.37
C LEU A 291 30.10 -3.75 9.33
N PRO A 292 31.28 -3.12 9.20
CA PRO A 292 31.48 -2.11 8.16
C PRO A 292 31.36 -2.71 6.75
N LEU A 293 31.88 -3.93 6.54
CA LEU A 293 31.79 -4.61 5.24
C LEU A 293 30.35 -5.03 4.90
N ALA A 294 29.60 -5.51 5.90
CA ALA A 294 28.19 -5.89 5.79
C ALA A 294 27.28 -4.67 5.60
N ILE A 295 27.61 -3.53 6.22
CA ILE A 295 26.90 -2.27 6.00
C ILE A 295 27.16 -1.78 4.58
N THR A 296 28.42 -1.74 4.11
CA THR A 296 28.73 -1.30 2.75
C THR A 296 28.16 -2.25 1.71
N SER A 297 28.23 -3.57 1.90
CA SER A 297 27.61 -4.53 1.00
C SER A 297 26.09 -4.44 1.03
N ALA A 298 25.46 -4.25 2.20
CA ALA A 298 24.04 -3.98 2.30
C ALA A 298 23.67 -2.67 1.59
N PHE A 299 24.43 -1.60 1.72
CA PHE A 299 24.15 -0.33 1.01
C PHE A 299 24.33 -0.45 -0.50
N ILE A 300 25.38 -1.13 -0.97
CA ILE A 300 25.59 -1.39 -2.40
C ILE A 300 24.45 -2.26 -2.93
N PHE A 301 24.08 -3.30 -2.20
CA PHE A 301 23.01 -4.22 -2.57
C PHE A 301 21.62 -3.56 -2.56
N ILE A 302 21.32 -2.73 -1.55
CA ILE A 302 20.10 -1.93 -1.50
C ILE A 302 20.06 -0.96 -2.69
N ARG A 303 21.18 -0.31 -3.00
CA ARG A 303 21.28 0.59 -4.15
C ARG A 303 21.07 -0.17 -5.46
N SER A 304 21.73 -1.32 -5.63
CA SER A 304 21.54 -2.17 -6.81
C SER A 304 20.10 -2.65 -6.94
N ALA A 305 19.44 -3.04 -5.85
CA ALA A 305 18.03 -3.44 -5.87
C ALA A 305 17.09 -2.27 -6.19
N LEU A 306 17.41 -1.05 -5.72
CA LEU A 306 16.66 0.16 -6.07
C LEU A 306 16.84 0.54 -7.54
N ASP A 307 18.01 0.33 -8.11
CA ASP A 307 18.31 0.61 -9.52
C ASP A 307 17.65 -0.43 -10.46
N THR A 308 17.35 -1.64 -9.98
CA THR A 308 16.60 -2.68 -10.73
C THR A 308 15.10 -2.36 -10.87
N ILE A 309 14.51 -1.63 -9.92
CA ILE A 309 13.06 -1.35 -9.90
C ILE A 309 12.77 -0.04 -10.65
N PRO A 310 11.83 -0.01 -11.61
CA PRO A 310 11.50 1.22 -12.33
C PRO A 310 11.04 2.34 -11.36
N PRO A 311 11.58 3.57 -11.49
CA PRO A 311 11.36 4.63 -10.51
C PRO A 311 9.89 5.05 -10.39
N SER A 312 9.11 4.93 -11.47
CA SER A 312 7.67 5.19 -11.47
C SER A 312 6.90 4.23 -10.55
N VAL A 313 7.30 2.96 -10.49
CA VAL A 313 6.68 1.96 -9.62
C VAL A 313 7.01 2.26 -8.17
N LEU A 314 8.27 2.61 -7.88
CA LEU A 314 8.67 2.99 -6.54
C LEU A 314 7.90 4.21 -6.03
N VAL A 315 7.68 5.23 -6.88
CA VAL A 315 6.85 6.39 -6.55
C VAL A 315 5.39 5.99 -6.30
N SER A 316 4.80 5.19 -7.19
CA SER A 316 3.43 4.68 -7.03
C SER A 316 3.27 3.87 -5.73
N LEU A 317 4.29 3.09 -5.38
CA LEU A 317 4.30 2.23 -4.22
C LEU A 317 4.46 3.02 -2.92
N ALA A 318 5.42 3.96 -2.90
CA ALA A 318 5.62 4.88 -1.80
C ALA A 318 4.36 5.70 -1.53
N TYR A 319 3.70 6.17 -2.59
CA TYR A 319 2.41 6.86 -2.51
C TYR A 319 1.34 6.00 -1.82
N ARG A 320 1.12 4.76 -2.29
CA ARG A 320 0.09 3.86 -1.72
C ARG A 320 0.33 3.54 -0.25
N LEU A 321 1.58 3.29 0.11
CA LEU A 321 1.99 3.05 1.48
C LEU A 321 1.85 4.29 2.36
N PHE A 322 2.18 5.46 1.82
CA PHE A 322 2.00 6.73 2.51
C PHE A 322 0.53 6.99 2.82
N VAL A 323 -0.35 6.85 1.82
CA VAL A 323 -1.79 7.09 1.96
C VAL A 323 -2.42 6.13 2.98
N LEU A 324 -2.11 4.83 2.90
CA LEU A 324 -2.61 3.83 3.85
C LEU A 324 -2.12 4.09 5.28
N ASN A 325 -0.84 4.45 5.44
CA ASN A 325 -0.29 4.78 6.75
C ASN A 325 -0.88 6.10 7.31
N ALA A 326 -1.12 7.08 6.44
CA ALA A 326 -1.76 8.34 6.84
C ALA A 326 -3.22 8.12 7.27
N SER A 327 -4.01 7.37 6.49
CA SER A 327 -5.43 7.12 6.80
C SER A 327 -5.62 6.42 8.15
N THR A 328 -4.76 5.47 8.51
CA THR A 328 -4.81 4.78 9.82
C THR A 328 -4.58 5.71 11.02
N LYS A 329 -3.97 6.87 10.79
CA LYS A 329 -3.75 7.92 11.81
C LYS A 329 -4.84 8.99 11.78
N ILE A 330 -5.37 9.29 10.59
CA ILE A 330 -6.42 10.29 10.37
C ILE A 330 -7.75 9.84 10.97
N ILE A 331 -8.20 8.61 10.66
CA ILE A 331 -9.49 8.07 11.12
C ILE A 331 -9.70 8.24 12.65
N PRO A 332 -8.77 7.83 13.53
CA PRO A 332 -8.94 8.02 14.97
C PRO A 332 -8.88 9.50 15.37
N ALA A 333 -8.03 10.32 14.75
CA ALA A 333 -7.92 11.74 15.08
C ALA A 333 -9.23 12.49 14.76
N VAL A 334 -9.87 12.17 13.62
CA VAL A 334 -11.18 12.72 13.24
C VAL A 334 -12.26 12.29 14.23
N ARG A 335 -12.24 11.02 14.68
CA ARG A 335 -13.21 10.52 15.66
C ARG A 335 -13.03 11.14 17.04
N GLU A 336 -11.80 11.24 17.54
CA GLU A 336 -11.50 11.88 18.84
C GLU A 336 -11.94 13.35 18.84
N GLY A 337 -11.76 14.05 17.72
CA GLY A 337 -12.29 15.40 17.52
C GLY A 337 -13.82 15.46 17.52
N LYS A 338 -14.50 14.45 16.96
CA LYS A 338 -15.97 14.36 16.94
C LYS A 338 -16.56 13.98 18.30
N SER A 339 -15.90 13.11 19.06
CA SER A 339 -16.35 12.75 20.41
C SER A 339 -16.17 13.89 21.41
N LEU A 340 -15.12 14.71 21.28
CA LEU A 340 -14.89 15.87 22.15
C LEU A 340 -15.96 16.97 21.94
N SER A 341 -16.56 17.06 20.76
CA SER A 341 -17.65 17.99 20.48
C SER A 341 -19.04 17.45 20.82
N MET A 342 -19.15 16.17 21.15
CA MET A 342 -20.38 15.48 21.48
C MET A 342 -20.40 15.12 22.98
N GLU A 343 -19.82 15.99 23.80
CA GLU A 343 -19.83 15.87 25.27
C GLU A 343 -21.15 16.33 25.91
N ASP A 344 -22.18 16.67 25.11
CA ASP A 344 -23.51 17.07 25.59
C ASP A 344 -24.66 16.08 25.27
N GLU A 345 -24.41 14.95 24.60
CA GLU A 345 -25.44 13.90 24.41
C GLU A 345 -25.07 12.60 25.11
N SER A 346 -25.62 12.43 26.33
CA SER A 346 -25.89 11.19 27.08
C SER A 346 -24.88 10.02 26.97
N GLU A 347 -24.22 9.73 28.09
CA GLU A 347 -23.33 8.58 28.33
C GLU A 347 -23.96 7.16 28.23
N ASP A 348 -25.09 6.97 27.55
CA ASP A 348 -25.86 5.71 27.57
C ASP A 348 -26.04 5.04 26.19
N ASP A 349 -25.12 5.22 25.22
CA ASP A 349 -25.09 4.35 24.03
C ASP A 349 -24.11 3.16 24.20
N PRO A 350 -24.61 1.93 24.45
CA PRO A 350 -23.77 0.73 24.55
C PRO A 350 -23.03 0.39 23.25
N GLY A 351 -23.37 1.03 22.12
CA GLY A 351 -22.72 0.86 20.82
C GLY A 351 -21.38 1.59 20.65
N SER A 352 -21.18 2.74 21.32
CA SER A 352 -19.98 3.57 21.14
C SER A 352 -18.69 2.83 21.57
N GLY A 353 -18.74 2.10 22.68
CA GLY A 353 -17.61 1.33 23.20
C GLY A 353 -17.21 0.15 22.31
N SER A 354 -18.16 -0.49 21.63
CA SER A 354 -17.89 -1.59 20.69
C SER A 354 -17.13 -1.08 19.46
N THR A 355 -17.58 0.04 18.88
CA THR A 355 -16.95 0.65 17.70
C THR A 355 -15.53 1.12 18.00
N THR A 356 -15.25 1.65 19.20
CA THR A 356 -13.86 2.06 19.59
C THR A 356 -12.94 0.86 19.77
N ARG A 357 -13.45 -0.23 20.35
CA ARG A 357 -12.70 -1.50 20.46
C ARG A 357 -12.43 -2.10 19.08
N PHE A 358 -13.41 -2.09 18.19
CA PHE A 358 -13.28 -2.57 16.82
C PHE A 358 -12.27 -1.75 16.01
N LEU A 359 -12.28 -0.42 16.10
CA LEU A 359 -11.27 0.42 15.46
C LEU A 359 -9.87 0.21 16.05
N THR A 360 -9.77 0.04 17.37
CA THR A 360 -8.49 -0.29 18.04
C THR A 360 -7.96 -1.65 17.59
N PHE A 361 -8.87 -2.61 17.40
CA PHE A 361 -8.56 -3.92 16.83
C PHE A 361 -8.02 -3.78 15.41
N ILE A 362 -8.76 -3.15 14.50
CA ILE A 362 -8.33 -2.92 13.11
C ILE A 362 -6.97 -2.21 13.06
N ARG A 363 -6.78 -1.19 13.90
CA ARG A 363 -5.52 -0.44 13.98
C ARG A 363 -4.35 -1.33 14.37
N SER A 364 -4.54 -2.30 15.26
CA SER A 364 -3.48 -3.24 15.63
C SER A 364 -3.00 -4.06 14.44
N PHE A 365 -3.88 -4.35 13.47
CA PHE A 365 -3.58 -5.11 12.25
C PHE A 365 -3.12 -4.24 11.06
N SER A 366 -2.98 -2.92 11.24
CA SER A 366 -2.51 -2.01 10.18
C SER A 366 -1.19 -2.46 9.50
N PRO A 367 -0.16 -2.93 10.23
CA PRO A 367 1.07 -3.40 9.59
C PRO A 367 0.85 -4.62 8.68
N VAL A 368 0.01 -5.57 9.12
CA VAL A 368 -0.33 -6.77 8.33
C VAL A 368 -1.08 -6.39 7.06
N ALA A 369 -2.03 -5.46 7.17
CA ALA A 369 -2.75 -4.92 6.01
C ALA A 369 -1.78 -4.25 5.03
N MET A 370 -0.82 -3.46 5.54
CA MET A 370 0.20 -2.79 4.73
C MET A 370 1.06 -3.80 3.95
N ILE A 371 1.54 -4.85 4.60
CA ILE A 371 2.35 -5.91 3.97
C ILE A 371 1.55 -6.68 2.92
N THR A 372 0.28 -7.00 3.22
CA THR A 372 -0.63 -7.71 2.31
C THR A 372 -0.87 -6.90 1.04
N VAL A 373 -1.29 -5.63 1.17
CA VAL A 373 -1.52 -4.73 0.03
C VAL A 373 -0.25 -4.58 -0.78
N TYR A 374 0.88 -4.39 -0.11
CA TYR A 374 2.16 -4.21 -0.76
C TYR A 374 2.61 -5.43 -1.57
N THR A 375 2.47 -6.64 -1.00
CA THR A 375 2.79 -7.90 -1.67
C THR A 375 1.94 -8.08 -2.92
N ASN A 376 0.64 -7.77 -2.81
CA ASN A 376 -0.27 -7.85 -3.94
C ASN A 376 0.15 -6.92 -5.09
N LEU A 377 0.54 -5.69 -4.77
CA LEU A 377 0.96 -4.71 -5.76
C LEU A 377 2.28 -5.09 -6.45
N LEU A 378 3.23 -5.65 -5.69
CA LEU A 378 4.46 -6.19 -6.27
C LEU A 378 4.19 -7.40 -7.16
N MET A 379 3.29 -8.30 -6.75
CA MET A 379 2.90 -9.45 -7.56
C MET A 379 2.37 -8.99 -8.93
N MET A 380 1.44 -8.03 -8.96
CA MET A 380 0.93 -7.48 -10.21
C MET A 380 2.02 -6.84 -11.07
N HIS A 381 2.99 -6.16 -10.45
CA HIS A 381 4.10 -5.54 -11.18
C HIS A 381 5.05 -6.59 -11.79
N PHE A 382 5.49 -7.57 -11.01
CA PHE A 382 6.37 -8.63 -11.49
C PHE A 382 5.67 -9.55 -12.50
N GLU A 383 4.37 -9.77 -12.39
CA GLU A 383 3.57 -10.48 -13.39
C GLU A 383 3.48 -9.69 -14.71
N ALA A 384 3.27 -8.37 -14.65
CA ALA A 384 3.25 -7.51 -15.82
C ALA A 384 4.62 -7.43 -16.52
N MET A 385 5.71 -7.33 -15.74
CA MET A 385 7.09 -7.32 -16.25
C MET A 385 7.52 -8.64 -16.89
N ARG A 386 7.05 -9.78 -16.36
CA ARG A 386 7.43 -11.11 -16.84
C ARG A 386 6.68 -11.58 -18.08
N GLY A 387 5.90 -10.69 -18.72
CA GLY A 387 5.28 -10.97 -20.02
C GLY A 387 4.36 -12.18 -19.99
N GLY A 388 3.70 -12.45 -18.86
CA GLY A 388 2.73 -13.51 -18.76
C GLY A 388 1.51 -13.19 -19.61
N GLU A 389 1.54 -13.58 -20.90
CA GLU A 389 0.35 -13.82 -21.70
C GLU A 389 -0.44 -14.95 -21.03
N LEU A 390 -1.15 -14.61 -19.96
CA LEU A 390 -1.92 -15.56 -19.20
C LEU A 390 -3.18 -15.88 -20.01
N GLY A 391 -3.12 -17.01 -20.71
CA GLY A 391 -4.15 -17.54 -21.57
C GLY A 391 -5.56 -17.38 -20.99
N ILE A 392 -6.43 -16.89 -21.88
CA ILE A 392 -7.88 -16.74 -21.71
C ILE A 392 -8.46 -18.12 -21.34
N ALA A 393 -8.54 -18.43 -20.05
CA ALA A 393 -9.28 -19.59 -19.57
C ALA A 393 -10.76 -19.21 -19.48
N VAL A 394 -11.47 -19.41 -20.59
CA VAL A 394 -12.93 -19.39 -20.63
C VAL A 394 -13.46 -20.64 -19.91
N GLY A 395 -13.55 -20.58 -18.58
CA GLY A 395 -14.32 -21.52 -17.78
C GLY A 395 -15.80 -21.08 -17.64
N LYS A 396 -16.63 -21.90 -16.97
CA LYS A 396 -18.06 -21.63 -16.71
C LYS A 396 -18.35 -20.31 -15.94
N MET A 397 -17.34 -19.73 -15.28
CA MET A 397 -17.35 -18.39 -14.67
C MET A 397 -16.38 -17.43 -15.39
N GLY A 398 -16.32 -17.49 -16.72
CA GLY A 398 -15.32 -16.78 -17.54
C GLY A 398 -15.24 -15.27 -17.29
N TRP A 399 -16.37 -14.61 -17.06
CA TRP A 399 -16.43 -13.16 -16.81
C TRP A 399 -15.83 -12.75 -15.47
N ILE A 400 -16.09 -13.51 -14.40
CA ILE A 400 -15.54 -13.26 -13.06
C ILE A 400 -14.05 -13.59 -13.04
N ASN A 401 -13.65 -14.67 -13.73
CA ASN A 401 -12.25 -15.03 -13.89
C ASN A 401 -11.49 -13.94 -14.65
N MET A 402 -12.08 -13.41 -15.73
CA MET A 402 -11.54 -12.28 -16.48
C MET A 402 -11.38 -11.05 -15.59
N LEU A 403 -12.37 -10.72 -14.78
CA LEU A 403 -12.35 -9.52 -13.94
C LEU A 403 -11.30 -9.56 -12.82
N ILE A 404 -10.96 -10.74 -12.29
CA ILE A 404 -10.08 -10.88 -11.12
C ILE A 404 -8.65 -11.28 -11.51
N TRP A 405 -8.49 -12.10 -12.54
CA TRP A 405 -7.21 -12.76 -12.87
C TRP A 405 -6.56 -12.27 -14.17
N THR A 406 -7.13 -11.26 -14.84
CA THR A 406 -6.56 -10.72 -16.09
C THR A 406 -6.13 -9.26 -15.96
N PRO A 407 -5.14 -8.82 -16.76
CA PRO A 407 -4.73 -7.41 -16.84
C PRO A 407 -5.90 -6.46 -17.16
N LEU A 408 -6.83 -6.88 -18.04
CA LEU A 408 -8.04 -6.12 -18.37
C LEU A 408 -8.95 -5.91 -17.15
N GLY A 409 -9.07 -6.92 -16.29
CA GLY A 409 -9.80 -6.81 -15.03
C GLY A 409 -9.19 -5.77 -14.09
N ALA A 410 -7.86 -5.75 -13.97
CA ALA A 410 -7.14 -4.77 -13.15
C ALA A 410 -7.33 -3.33 -13.66
N GLU A 411 -7.34 -3.12 -14.98
CA GLU A 411 -7.63 -1.84 -15.60
C GLU A 411 -9.07 -1.37 -15.29
N ILE A 412 -10.06 -2.24 -15.44
CA ILE A 412 -11.46 -1.93 -15.10
C ILE A 412 -11.57 -1.49 -13.64
N TRP A 413 -10.94 -2.20 -12.70
CA TRP A 413 -10.97 -1.84 -11.28
C TRP A 413 -10.30 -0.50 -10.98
N ARG A 414 -9.29 -0.09 -11.75
CA ARG A 414 -8.69 1.26 -11.63
C ARG A 414 -9.67 2.34 -12.05
N TRP A 415 -10.43 2.13 -13.14
CA TRP A 415 -11.51 3.03 -13.55
C TRP A 415 -12.64 3.09 -12.52
N VAL A 416 -13.05 1.94 -11.99
CA VAL A 416 -14.06 1.88 -10.91
C VAL A 416 -13.58 2.64 -9.68
N ASN A 417 -12.29 2.58 -9.33
CA ASN A 417 -11.71 3.35 -8.22
C ASN A 417 -11.77 4.87 -8.48
N VAL A 418 -11.47 5.33 -9.69
CA VAL A 418 -11.64 6.75 -10.07
C VAL A 418 -13.09 7.19 -9.92
N LEU A 419 -14.03 6.40 -10.45
CA LEU A 419 -15.46 6.71 -10.35
C LEU A 419 -15.93 6.71 -8.90
N ALA A 420 -15.56 5.70 -8.11
CA ALA A 420 -15.92 5.60 -6.70
C ALA A 420 -15.39 6.78 -5.88
N THR A 421 -14.15 7.22 -6.14
CA THR A 421 -13.58 8.38 -5.44
C THR A 421 -14.28 9.69 -5.80
N LEU A 422 -14.58 9.92 -7.08
CA LEU A 422 -15.36 11.09 -7.49
C LEU A 422 -16.79 11.07 -6.92
N ALA A 423 -17.43 9.90 -6.89
CA ALA A 423 -18.76 9.72 -6.31
C ALA A 423 -18.77 10.00 -4.80
N LEU A 424 -17.78 9.47 -4.05
CA LEU A 424 -17.65 9.74 -2.62
C LEU A 424 -17.42 11.21 -2.33
N TYR A 425 -16.57 11.89 -3.11
CA TYR A 425 -16.36 13.33 -2.97
C TYR A 425 -17.60 14.14 -3.29
N SER A 426 -18.32 13.77 -4.36
CA SER A 426 -19.61 14.39 -4.68
C SER A 426 -20.63 14.20 -3.56
N PHE A 427 -20.69 13.02 -2.95
CA PHE A 427 -21.59 12.75 -1.83
C PHE A 427 -21.25 13.61 -0.61
N GLU A 428 -19.97 13.78 -0.29
CA GLU A 428 -19.52 14.68 0.78
C GLU A 428 -19.96 16.12 0.53
N LEU A 429 -19.80 16.64 -0.69
CA LEU A 429 -20.24 17.99 -1.02
C LEU A 429 -21.75 18.17 -0.89
N CYS A 430 -22.54 17.15 -1.23
CA CYS A 430 -23.99 17.14 -1.03
C CYS A 430 -24.37 17.07 0.46
N GLN A 431 -23.69 16.23 1.25
CA GLN A 431 -23.95 16.13 2.67
C GLN A 431 -23.60 17.43 3.41
N ALA A 432 -22.46 18.04 3.06
CA ALA A 432 -22.08 19.34 3.56
C ALA A 432 -23.10 20.45 3.20
N GLN A 433 -23.88 20.28 2.13
CA GLN A 433 -24.98 21.19 1.82
C GLN A 433 -26.19 20.99 2.72
N ALA A 434 -26.59 19.73 2.98
CA ALA A 434 -27.70 19.43 3.87
C ALA A 434 -27.43 19.93 5.31
N ASP A 435 -26.20 19.77 5.80
CA ASP A 435 -25.80 20.22 7.14
C ASP A 435 -25.85 21.77 7.29
N ASP A 436 -25.63 22.51 6.20
CA ASP A 436 -25.77 23.99 6.20
C ASP A 436 -27.24 24.44 6.16
N GLU A 437 -28.11 23.68 5.47
CA GLU A 437 -29.54 23.97 5.34
C GLU A 437 -30.34 23.67 6.63
N ASP A 438 -29.92 22.65 7.39
CA ASP A 438 -30.53 22.27 8.68
C ASP A 438 -30.11 23.19 9.85
N GLY A 439 -29.26 24.21 9.61
CA GLY A 439 -28.83 25.18 10.62
C GLY A 439 -27.94 24.59 11.73
N THR A 440 -27.65 23.30 11.70
CA THR A 440 -26.68 22.59 12.54
C THR A 440 -25.27 22.85 12.02
N THR A 441 -24.90 24.12 12.05
CA THR A 441 -23.55 24.60 11.74
C THR A 441 -22.50 23.86 12.58
N LEU A 442 -21.93 22.80 12.00
CA LEU A 442 -20.63 22.22 12.38
C LEU A 442 -19.49 23.25 12.26
N THR A 443 -19.77 24.47 11.80
CA THR A 443 -18.87 25.63 11.84
C THR A 443 -18.90 26.39 13.18
N SER A 444 -19.79 26.04 14.12
CA SER A 444 -19.65 26.41 15.54
C SER A 444 -18.55 25.61 16.28
N HIS A 445 -17.97 24.60 15.61
CA HIS A 445 -17.02 23.61 16.16
C HIS A 445 -15.62 24.15 16.50
N TRP A 446 -15.34 25.43 16.24
CA TRP A 446 -14.23 26.14 16.85
C TRP A 446 -14.77 27.41 17.48
N LYS A 447 -15.30 27.28 18.70
CA LYS A 447 -15.42 28.43 19.59
C LYS A 447 -14.03 29.03 19.73
N THR A 448 -13.83 30.15 19.05
CA THR A 448 -12.70 31.05 19.23
C THR A 448 -12.81 31.65 20.61
N ASP A 449 -12.17 31.01 21.57
CA ASP A 449 -11.53 31.69 22.70
C ASP A 449 -10.02 31.44 22.63
#